data_AF-A0A1B9SQ23-F1
#
_entry.id   AF-A0A1B9SQ23-F1
#
_cell.length_a   1.000
_cell.length_b   1.000
_cell.length_c   1.000
_cell.angle_alpha   90.00
_cell.angle_beta   90.00
_cell.angle_gamma   90.00
#
_symmetry.space_group_name_H-M   'P 1'
#
loop_
_entity.id
_entity.type
_entity.pdbx_description
1 polymer ?
#
loop_
_entity_poly.entity_id
_entity_poly.type
_entity_poly.pdbx_seq_one_letter_code
_entity_poly.pdbx_strand_id
1 'polypeptide(L)'
;MKTGFRFAFSMVIAVGLSTVASGAAQLPSYWRKSMTNDPATNYFVAQSMKPLASADAQALRVVKLASIAGEQCKGSAVNRKALQAYKIQVGYSKIKGKAYDDAAFLADDSFKYFDYGALAHLCAGTDYLFGPDGHLAPGLVKPGKGLPKASYDPRNPYVRVSPLMKKPL
;
A
#
# COMPACT_ATOMS: atom_id res chain seq x y z
N MET A 1 -20.87 69.77 -32.27
CA MET A 1 -19.64 69.87 -31.43
C MET A 1 -19.60 68.67 -30.50
N LYS A 2 -18.41 68.05 -30.41
CA LYS A 2 -18.08 66.78 -29.76
C LYS A 2 -17.81 66.99 -28.26
N THR A 3 -18.17 66.01 -27.43
CA THR A 3 -17.39 65.45 -26.28
C THR A 3 -18.34 64.57 -25.46
N GLY A 4 -18.08 63.29 -25.14
CA GLY A 4 -16.87 62.49 -25.19
C GLY A 4 -16.90 61.58 -23.96
N PHE A 5 -17.48 60.38 -24.09
CA PHE A 5 -17.56 59.37 -23.03
C PHE A 5 -16.18 58.71 -22.87
N ARG A 6 -15.54 58.87 -21.70
CA ARG A 6 -14.23 58.26 -21.39
C ARG A 6 -14.43 57.07 -20.47
N PHE A 7 -14.39 55.86 -21.04
CA PHE A 7 -14.14 54.62 -20.30
C PHE A 7 -12.65 54.55 -19.97
N ALA A 8 -12.30 54.53 -18.68
CA ALA A 8 -10.96 54.21 -18.22
C ALA A 8 -10.90 52.70 -17.89
N PHE A 9 -10.27 51.93 -18.78
CA PHE A 9 -9.86 50.55 -18.51
C PHE A 9 -8.49 50.59 -17.80
N SER A 10 -8.47 50.36 -16.49
CA SER A 10 -7.23 50.14 -15.75
C SER A 10 -6.82 48.66 -15.87
N MET A 11 -5.82 48.39 -16.70
CA MET A 11 -5.17 47.09 -16.84
C MET A 11 -4.23 46.87 -15.65
N VAL A 12 -4.63 46.03 -14.70
CA VAL A 12 -3.77 45.58 -13.59
C VAL A 12 -2.96 44.39 -14.09
N ILE A 13 -1.66 44.60 -14.35
CA ILE A 13 -0.72 43.51 -14.64
C ILE A 13 -0.34 42.87 -13.30
N ALA A 14 -1.01 41.77 -12.96
CA ALA A 14 -0.58 40.91 -11.86
C ALA A 14 0.65 40.12 -12.32
N VAL A 15 1.83 40.54 -11.87
CA VAL A 15 3.07 39.77 -12.00
C VAL A 15 2.92 38.58 -11.04
N GLY A 16 2.44 37.46 -11.57
CA GLY A 16 2.38 36.20 -10.83
C GLY A 16 3.78 35.74 -10.48
N LEU A 17 4.14 35.81 -9.19
CA LEU A 17 5.28 35.04 -8.68
C LEU A 17 4.97 33.56 -8.88
N SER A 18 5.69 32.93 -9.81
CA SER A 18 5.71 31.49 -9.99
C SER A 18 6.28 30.84 -8.74
N THR A 19 5.42 30.52 -7.77
CA THR A 19 5.76 29.55 -6.74
C THR A 19 6.03 28.24 -7.46
N VAL A 20 7.30 27.87 -7.59
CA VAL A 20 7.71 26.51 -7.89
C VAL A 20 7.21 25.63 -6.73
N ALA A 21 5.98 25.16 -6.88
CA ALA A 21 5.49 24.06 -6.09
C ALA A 21 6.44 22.89 -6.36
N SER A 22 7.29 22.55 -5.39
CA SER A 22 7.95 21.25 -5.33
C SER A 22 6.84 20.19 -5.23
N GLY A 23 6.28 19.86 -6.39
CA GLY A 23 5.18 18.93 -6.51
C GLY A 23 5.67 17.57 -6.06
N ALA A 24 4.94 16.97 -5.11
CA ALA A 24 4.98 15.53 -4.89
C ALA A 24 5.02 14.84 -6.25
N ALA A 25 6.07 14.06 -6.52
CA ALA A 25 6.22 13.43 -7.82
C ALA A 25 4.99 12.56 -8.07
N GLN A 26 4.32 12.80 -9.19
CA GLN A 26 3.22 11.96 -9.61
C GLN A 26 3.79 10.55 -9.87
N LEU A 27 3.03 9.50 -9.50
CA LEU A 27 3.45 8.12 -9.74
C LEU A 27 3.90 7.95 -11.20
N PRO A 28 4.99 7.20 -11.46
CA PRO A 28 5.45 6.98 -12.81
C PRO A 28 4.32 6.47 -13.71
N SER A 29 4.10 7.12 -14.86
CA SER A 29 2.95 6.84 -15.72
C SER A 29 2.88 5.39 -16.19
N TYR A 30 4.04 4.73 -16.35
CA TYR A 30 4.13 3.33 -16.75
C TYR A 30 3.61 2.35 -15.68
N TRP A 31 3.59 2.73 -14.39
CA TRP A 31 3.02 1.90 -13.33
C TRP A 31 1.50 1.78 -13.40
N ARG A 32 0.80 2.71 -14.06
CA ARG A 32 -0.67 2.66 -14.15
C ARG A 32 -1.19 1.38 -14.80
N LYS A 33 -0.38 0.75 -15.66
CA LYS A 33 -0.73 -0.51 -16.34
C LYS A 33 -0.56 -1.75 -15.45
N SER A 34 0.32 -1.69 -14.45
CA SER A 34 0.63 -2.81 -13.57
C SER A 34 0.07 -2.65 -12.16
N MET A 35 -0.28 -1.43 -11.76
CA MET A 35 -1.01 -1.12 -10.52
C MET A 35 -2.50 -1.45 -10.68
N THR A 36 -2.81 -2.72 -10.78
CA THR A 36 -4.17 -3.26 -10.94
C THR A 36 -4.51 -4.23 -9.81
N ASN A 37 -5.76 -4.67 -9.74
CA ASN A 37 -6.18 -5.78 -8.90
C ASN A 37 -6.03 -7.16 -9.59
N ASP A 38 -5.34 -7.23 -10.74
CA ASP A 38 -5.19 -8.45 -11.51
C ASP A 38 -3.76 -9.00 -11.39
N PRO A 39 -3.54 -10.22 -10.85
CA PRO A 39 -2.21 -10.80 -10.73
C PRO A 39 -1.50 -11.01 -12.08
N ALA A 40 -2.22 -11.12 -13.21
CA ALA A 40 -1.58 -11.27 -14.52
C ALA A 40 -0.81 -10.00 -14.95
N THR A 41 -1.22 -8.84 -14.45
CA THR A 41 -0.60 -7.53 -14.76
C THR A 41 0.12 -6.91 -13.56
N ASN A 42 -0.20 -7.37 -12.35
CA ASN A 42 0.41 -6.94 -11.09
C ASN A 42 1.31 -8.03 -10.51
N TYR A 43 2.61 -7.97 -10.82
CA TYR A 43 3.62 -8.91 -10.33
C TYR A 43 3.63 -9.04 -8.80
N PHE A 44 3.43 -7.94 -8.06
CA PHE A 44 3.48 -7.97 -6.60
C PHE A 44 2.31 -8.78 -6.01
N VAL A 45 1.11 -8.64 -6.59
CA VAL A 45 -0.06 -9.44 -6.22
C VAL A 45 0.19 -10.90 -6.55
N ALA A 46 0.66 -11.22 -7.76
CA ALA A 46 1.00 -12.59 -8.13
C ALA A 46 2.04 -13.22 -7.19
N GLN A 47 3.09 -12.47 -6.84
CA GLN A 47 4.13 -12.95 -5.93
C GLN A 47 3.60 -13.15 -4.51
N SER A 48 2.71 -12.26 -4.05
CA SER A 48 2.04 -12.38 -2.74
C SER A 48 1.10 -13.59 -2.65
N MET A 49 0.64 -14.13 -3.79
CA MET A 49 -0.19 -15.34 -3.85
C MET A 49 0.63 -16.64 -3.83
N LYS A 50 1.92 -16.61 -4.17
CA LYS A 50 2.75 -17.83 -4.14
C LYS A 50 2.93 -18.33 -2.71
N PRO A 51 2.65 -19.59 -2.40
CA PRO A 51 2.79 -20.10 -1.04
C PRO A 51 4.25 -20.04 -0.58
N LEU A 52 4.48 -19.73 0.70
CA LEU A 52 5.78 -19.94 1.34
C LEU A 52 5.98 -21.41 1.72
N ALA A 53 7.24 -21.78 1.96
CA ALA A 53 7.63 -23.15 2.32
C ALA A 53 7.08 -23.63 3.68
N SER A 54 6.56 -22.72 4.51
CA SER A 54 5.98 -23.01 5.82
C SER A 54 4.60 -22.35 5.94
N ALA A 55 3.63 -23.09 6.45
CA ALA A 55 2.29 -22.56 6.75
C ALA A 55 2.34 -21.45 7.81
N ASP A 56 3.24 -21.56 8.78
CA ASP A 56 3.46 -20.52 9.79
C ASP A 56 4.06 -19.26 9.16
N ALA A 57 5.03 -19.42 8.26
CA ALA A 57 5.60 -18.29 7.52
C ALA A 57 4.54 -17.62 6.64
N GLN A 58 3.70 -18.42 5.98
CA GLN A 58 2.58 -17.94 5.19
C GLN A 58 1.62 -17.11 6.06
N ALA A 59 1.24 -17.62 7.24
CA ALA A 59 0.39 -16.91 8.17
C ALA A 59 0.99 -15.57 8.61
N LEU A 60 2.29 -15.54 8.92
CA LEU A 60 3.01 -14.31 9.26
C LEU A 60 3.04 -13.31 8.09
N ARG A 61 3.32 -13.78 6.87
CA ARG A 61 3.32 -12.94 5.66
C ARG A 61 1.95 -12.30 5.41
N VAL A 62 0.87 -13.08 5.53
CA VAL A 62 -0.50 -12.59 5.35
C VAL A 62 -0.84 -11.50 6.36
N VAL A 63 -0.54 -11.72 7.64
CA VAL A 63 -0.75 -10.71 8.69
C VAL A 63 0.06 -9.44 8.42
N LYS A 64 1.31 -9.57 7.95
CA LYS A 64 2.17 -8.43 7.61
C LYS A 64 1.63 -7.66 6.41
N LEU A 65 1.29 -8.34 5.31
CA LEU A 65 0.68 -7.72 4.12
C LEU A 65 -0.59 -6.95 4.47
N ALA A 66 -1.48 -7.56 5.27
CA ALA A 66 -2.72 -6.91 5.71
C ALA A 66 -2.44 -5.66 6.56
N SER A 67 -1.46 -5.74 7.46
CA SER A 67 -1.05 -4.61 8.31
C SER A 67 -0.49 -3.46 7.46
N ILE A 68 0.43 -3.76 6.53
CA ILE A 68 0.96 -2.76 5.58
C ILE A 68 -0.19 -2.14 4.79
N ALA A 69 -1.11 -2.94 4.24
CA ALA A 69 -2.22 -2.43 3.46
C ALA A 69 -3.11 -1.47 4.28
N GLY A 70 -3.48 -1.84 5.51
CA GLY A 70 -4.27 -0.96 6.38
C GLY A 70 -3.53 0.30 6.85
N GLU A 71 -2.23 0.19 7.10
CA GLU A 71 -1.41 1.30 7.61
C GLU A 71 -0.98 2.27 6.50
N GLN A 72 -0.68 1.77 5.31
CA GLN A 72 0.01 2.53 4.27
C GLN A 72 -0.87 2.81 3.04
N CYS A 73 -1.99 2.12 2.83
CA CYS A 73 -2.88 2.37 1.69
C CYS A 73 -4.02 3.33 2.05
N LYS A 74 -4.28 4.28 1.15
CA LYS A 74 -5.24 5.37 1.34
C LYS A 74 -6.66 4.82 1.39
N GLY A 75 -7.33 4.99 2.54
CA GLY A 75 -8.70 4.54 2.76
C GLY A 75 -8.85 3.05 3.08
N SER A 76 -7.77 2.27 3.00
CA SER A 76 -7.78 0.87 3.44
C SER A 76 -7.67 0.78 4.96
N ALA A 77 -8.24 -0.26 5.55
CA ALA A 77 -8.12 -0.53 6.97
C ALA A 77 -8.23 -2.03 7.26
N VAL A 78 -7.44 -2.54 8.21
CA VAL A 78 -7.56 -3.94 8.64
C VAL A 78 -8.90 -4.14 9.36
N ASN A 79 -9.65 -5.15 8.94
CA ASN A 79 -10.83 -5.59 9.67
C ASN A 79 -10.40 -6.43 10.88
N ARG A 80 -10.42 -5.82 12.07
CA ARG A 80 -9.94 -6.47 13.30
C ARG A 80 -10.65 -7.80 13.60
N LYS A 81 -11.96 -7.90 13.31
CA LYS A 81 -12.73 -9.13 13.52
C LYS A 81 -12.25 -10.23 12.57
N ALA A 82 -12.10 -9.91 11.28
CA ALA A 82 -11.57 -10.84 10.29
C ALA A 82 -10.12 -11.23 10.58
N LEU A 83 -9.28 -10.30 11.05
CA LEU A 83 -7.90 -10.60 11.45
C LEU A 83 -7.84 -11.56 12.62
N GLN A 84 -8.69 -11.37 13.62
CA GLN A 84 -8.74 -12.30 14.74
C GLN A 84 -9.23 -13.68 14.30
N ALA A 85 -10.27 -13.75 13.46
CA ALA A 85 -10.77 -15.01 12.91
C ALA A 85 -9.69 -15.74 12.09
N TYR A 86 -9.01 -15.01 11.20
CA TYR A 86 -7.89 -15.53 10.42
C TYR A 86 -6.78 -16.08 11.32
N LYS A 87 -6.36 -15.32 12.34
CA LYS A 87 -5.33 -15.75 13.30
C LYS A 87 -5.71 -17.02 14.05
N ILE A 88 -6.99 -17.18 14.41
CA ILE A 88 -7.49 -18.41 15.04
C ILE A 88 -7.43 -19.57 14.06
N GLN A 89 -7.94 -19.38 12.83
CA GLN A 89 -7.99 -20.40 11.78
C GLN A 89 -6.60 -20.96 11.46
N VAL A 90 -5.59 -20.10 11.33
CA VAL A 90 -4.22 -20.52 11.00
C VAL A 90 -3.38 -20.89 12.22
N GLY A 91 -3.98 -20.96 13.42
CA GLY A 91 -3.26 -21.31 14.64
C GLY A 91 -2.15 -20.33 15.04
N TYR A 92 -2.26 -19.06 14.65
CA TYR A 92 -1.21 -18.04 14.80
C TYR A 92 -0.64 -17.94 16.22
N SER A 93 -1.46 -18.14 17.25
CA SER A 93 -1.02 -18.10 18.66
C SER A 93 -0.11 -19.26 19.09
N LYS A 94 -0.05 -20.33 18.29
CA LYS A 94 0.79 -21.51 18.53
C LYS A 94 2.19 -21.36 17.94
N ILE A 95 2.41 -20.40 17.05
CA ILE A 95 3.70 -20.10 16.42
C ILE A 95 4.58 -19.40 17.46
N LYS A 96 5.54 -20.12 18.06
CA LYS A 96 6.39 -19.62 19.16
C LYS A 96 7.81 -20.17 19.09
N GLY A 97 8.72 -19.54 19.84
CA GLY A 97 10.12 -19.97 19.97
C GLY A 97 10.82 -20.10 18.61
N LYS A 98 11.61 -21.17 18.45
CA LYS A 98 12.35 -21.42 17.21
C LYS A 98 11.46 -21.48 15.96
N ALA A 99 10.26 -22.09 16.06
CA ALA A 99 9.33 -22.17 14.94
C ALA A 99 8.87 -20.77 14.48
N TYR A 100 8.67 -19.84 15.43
CA TYR A 100 8.41 -18.45 15.09
C TYR A 100 9.60 -17.79 14.41
N ASP A 101 10.81 -17.95 14.93
CA ASP A 101 11.98 -17.30 14.37
C ASP A 101 12.26 -17.77 12.92
N ASP A 102 12.17 -19.08 12.67
CA ASP A 102 12.32 -19.67 11.33
C ASP A 102 11.21 -19.14 10.38
N ALA A 103 9.96 -19.12 10.86
CA ALA A 103 8.82 -18.66 10.07
C ALA A 103 8.86 -17.15 9.79
N ALA A 104 9.28 -16.36 10.77
CA ALA A 104 9.42 -14.91 10.65
C ALA A 104 10.54 -14.54 9.68
N PHE A 105 11.65 -15.27 9.69
CA PHE A 105 12.71 -15.10 8.70
C PHE A 105 12.18 -15.31 7.27
N LEU A 106 11.49 -16.42 7.01
CA LEU A 106 10.90 -16.71 5.70
C LEU A 106 9.84 -15.69 5.29
N ALA A 107 9.01 -15.25 6.24
CA ALA A 107 8.02 -14.22 5.99
C ALA A 107 8.68 -12.88 5.66
N ASP A 108 9.71 -12.46 6.41
CA ASP A 108 10.40 -11.19 6.20
C ASP A 108 11.26 -11.17 4.93
N ASP A 109 11.88 -12.29 4.57
CA ASP A 109 12.63 -12.42 3.32
C ASP A 109 11.73 -12.15 2.09
N SER A 110 10.44 -12.49 2.17
CA SER A 110 9.48 -12.16 1.11
C SER A 110 9.26 -10.65 0.91
N PHE A 111 9.75 -9.80 1.82
CA PHE A 111 9.73 -8.34 1.75
C PHE A 111 11.13 -7.71 1.57
N LYS A 112 12.18 -8.50 1.32
CA LYS A 112 13.57 -8.00 1.23
C LYS A 112 13.75 -6.81 0.28
N TYR A 113 12.96 -6.75 -0.79
CA TYR A 113 12.97 -5.66 -1.78
C TYR A 113 11.66 -4.87 -1.80
N PHE A 114 10.96 -4.80 -0.67
CA PHE A 114 9.71 -4.05 -0.56
C PHE A 114 9.99 -2.54 -0.55
N ASP A 115 9.77 -1.90 -1.69
CA ASP A 115 9.94 -0.47 -1.91
C ASP A 115 8.59 0.24 -2.13
N TYR A 116 8.65 1.53 -2.48
CA TYR A 116 7.44 2.30 -2.78
C TYR A 116 6.66 1.73 -3.97
N GLY A 117 7.35 1.17 -4.97
CA GLY A 117 6.70 0.50 -6.10
C GLY A 117 5.89 -0.71 -5.64
N ALA A 118 6.49 -1.57 -4.82
CA ALA A 118 5.81 -2.71 -4.20
C ALA A 118 4.59 -2.26 -3.37
N LEU A 119 4.73 -1.19 -2.58
CA LEU A 119 3.60 -0.62 -1.83
C LEU A 119 2.48 -0.13 -2.75
N ALA A 120 2.81 0.59 -3.81
CA ALA A 120 1.81 1.09 -4.76
C ALA A 120 1.02 -0.06 -5.41
N HIS A 121 1.72 -1.12 -5.80
CA HIS A 121 1.11 -2.33 -6.37
C HIS A 121 0.29 -3.12 -5.34
N LEU A 122 0.75 -3.21 -4.08
CA LEU A 122 -0.03 -3.78 -2.97
C LEU A 122 -1.32 -3.00 -2.75
N CYS A 123 -1.27 -1.67 -2.75
CA CYS A 123 -2.46 -0.85 -2.54
C CYS A 123 -3.49 -1.06 -3.67
N ALA A 124 -3.05 -1.08 -4.92
CA ALA A 124 -3.91 -1.38 -6.06
C ALA A 124 -4.49 -2.81 -6.02
N GLY A 125 -3.70 -3.77 -5.53
CA GLY A 125 -4.07 -5.18 -5.40
C GLY A 125 -4.80 -5.58 -4.13
N THR A 126 -5.04 -4.64 -3.20
CA THR A 126 -5.55 -4.97 -1.86
C THR A 126 -6.90 -5.68 -1.92
N ASP A 127 -7.79 -5.28 -2.83
CA ASP A 127 -9.11 -5.89 -2.98
C ASP A 127 -9.02 -7.35 -3.43
N TYR A 128 -8.15 -7.65 -4.41
CA TYR A 128 -7.92 -9.03 -4.87
C TYR A 128 -7.35 -9.93 -3.77
N LEU A 129 -6.45 -9.41 -2.93
CA LEU A 129 -5.83 -10.20 -1.86
C LEU A 129 -6.77 -10.38 -0.66
N PHE A 130 -7.50 -9.33 -0.27
CA PHE A 130 -8.11 -9.23 1.06
C PHE A 130 -9.51 -8.63 1.10
N GLY A 131 -10.05 -8.20 -0.05
CA GLY A 131 -11.41 -7.69 -0.16
C GLY A 131 -12.45 -8.75 0.22
N PRO A 132 -13.76 -8.45 0.14
CA PRO A 132 -14.82 -9.39 0.50
C PRO A 132 -14.62 -10.79 -0.11
N ASP A 133 -14.19 -10.85 -1.36
CA ASP A 133 -13.90 -12.07 -2.12
C ASP A 133 -12.40 -12.34 -2.29
N GLY A 134 -11.57 -11.75 -1.41
CA GLY A 134 -10.11 -11.77 -1.53
C GLY A 134 -9.50 -13.17 -1.47
N HIS A 135 -8.53 -13.45 -2.34
CA HIS A 135 -8.00 -14.79 -2.53
C HIS A 135 -6.97 -15.23 -1.50
N LEU A 136 -6.37 -14.30 -0.75
CA LEU A 136 -5.34 -14.62 0.25
C LEU A 136 -5.95 -14.75 1.66
N ALA A 137 -6.84 -13.83 2.02
CA ALA A 137 -7.63 -13.90 3.24
C ALA A 137 -8.89 -13.02 3.08
N PRO A 138 -10.06 -13.61 2.74
CA PRO A 138 -11.28 -12.88 2.47
C PRO A 138 -11.68 -11.94 3.62
N GLY A 139 -12.03 -10.70 3.27
CA GLY A 139 -12.52 -9.66 4.17
C GLY A 139 -11.52 -9.16 5.21
N LEU A 140 -10.25 -9.56 5.11
CA LEU A 140 -9.21 -9.23 6.09
C LEU A 140 -8.87 -7.73 6.08
N VAL A 141 -8.95 -7.08 4.91
CA VAL A 141 -8.69 -5.65 4.73
C VAL A 141 -9.87 -5.04 4.00
N LYS A 142 -10.40 -3.95 4.53
CA LYS A 142 -11.39 -3.12 3.83
C LYS A 142 -10.70 -2.44 2.63
N PRO A 143 -11.24 -2.59 1.41
CA PRO A 143 -10.67 -1.95 0.24
C PRO A 143 -10.59 -0.43 0.38
N GLY A 144 -9.51 0.15 -0.14
CA GLY A 144 -9.28 1.58 -0.17
C GLY A 144 -9.30 2.14 -1.59
N LYS A 145 -8.56 3.23 -1.81
CA LYS A 145 -8.48 3.94 -3.11
C LYS A 145 -7.44 3.36 -4.09
N GLY A 146 -6.82 2.23 -3.78
CA GLY A 146 -5.78 1.64 -4.64
C GLY A 146 -4.43 2.36 -4.63
N LEU A 147 -4.21 3.31 -3.72
CA LEU A 147 -3.04 4.20 -3.71
C LEU A 147 -2.37 4.25 -2.34
N PRO A 148 -1.04 4.46 -2.25
CA PRO A 148 -0.36 4.76 -1.00
C PRO A 148 -0.87 6.06 -0.34
N LYS A 149 -0.71 6.16 1.00
CA LYS A 149 -0.96 7.38 1.77
C LYS A 149 0.13 8.43 1.55
N ALA A 150 1.38 7.98 1.58
CA ALA A 150 2.54 8.82 1.30
C ALA A 150 2.62 9.15 -0.20
N SER A 151 3.24 10.27 -0.53
CA SER A 151 3.59 10.61 -1.91
C SER A 151 4.85 9.89 -2.36
N TYR A 152 4.97 9.68 -3.67
CA TYR A 152 6.16 9.08 -4.26
C TYR A 152 7.32 10.07 -4.23
N ASP A 153 8.48 9.61 -3.75
CA ASP A 153 9.75 10.32 -3.87
C ASP A 153 10.73 9.46 -4.70
N PRO A 154 11.06 9.85 -5.93
CA PRO A 154 11.99 9.10 -6.76
C PRO A 154 13.41 9.07 -6.20
N ARG A 155 13.77 9.97 -5.28
CA ARG A 155 15.09 10.01 -4.63
C ARG A 155 15.15 9.13 -3.37
N ASN A 156 13.99 8.73 -2.86
CA ASN A 156 13.88 7.92 -1.65
C ASN A 156 12.74 6.90 -1.82
N PRO A 157 13.00 5.75 -2.46
CA PRO A 157 12.00 4.73 -2.67
C PRO A 157 11.70 3.90 -1.40
N TYR A 158 12.36 4.19 -0.28
CA TYR A 158 12.24 3.38 0.93
C TYR A 158 10.89 3.57 1.61
N VAL A 159 10.22 2.44 1.91
CA VAL A 159 9.00 2.41 2.71
C VAL A 159 9.35 1.82 4.08
N ARG A 160 8.98 2.54 5.14
CA ARG A 160 9.08 1.99 6.49
C ARG A 160 7.92 1.03 6.73
N VAL A 161 8.25 -0.23 6.94
CA VAL A 161 7.29 -1.28 7.29
C VAL A 161 7.52 -1.69 8.73
N SER A 162 6.45 -1.74 9.51
CA SER A 162 6.50 -2.24 10.89
C SER A 162 7.00 -3.69 10.91
N PRO A 163 7.94 -4.04 11.81
CA PRO A 163 8.40 -5.42 11.93
C PRO A 163 7.26 -6.33 12.41
N LEU A 164 7.39 -7.63 12.17
CA LEU A 164 6.52 -8.62 12.80
C LEU A 164 6.69 -8.52 14.32
N MET A 165 5.62 -8.17 15.04
CA MET A 165 5.69 -8.08 16.50
C MET A 165 5.90 -9.49 17.08
N LYS A 166 7.05 -9.70 17.72
CA LYS A 166 7.24 -10.85 18.62
C LYS A 166 6.29 -10.67 19.81
N LYS A 167 5.56 -11.71 20.17
CA LYS A 167 4.91 -11.73 21.48
C LYS A 167 6.00 -11.90 22.54
N PRO A 168 5.93 -11.18 23.68
CA PRO A 168 6.73 -11.55 24.83
C PRO A 168 6.42 -13.01 25.21
N LEU A 169 7.47 -13.76 25.53
CA LEU A 169 7.42 -15.17 25.94
C LEU A 169 6.51 -15.35 27.17
#